data_AF-A0A366MRY3-F1
#
_entry.id   AF-A0A366MRY3-F1
#
_cell.length_a   1.000
_cell.length_b   1.000
_cell.length_c   1.000
_cell.angle_alpha   90.00
_cell.angle_beta   90.00
_cell.angle_gamma   90.00
#
_symmetry.space_group_name_H-M   'P 1'
#
loop_
_entity.id
_entity.type
_entity.pdbx_description
1 polymer ?
#
loop_
_entity_poly.entity_id
_entity_poly.type
_entity_poly.pdbx_seq_one_letter_code
_entity_poly.pdbx_strand_id
1 'polypeptide(L)'
;MKKKIESILNYEGVFSVVAKGDEFPHIVNTWNSYVIFKNNEIFVPVAGMFKMEESLKNDNKVIVVIGTKELMGLHGMGMGIKIIGKAFIQNDIKEYEDIKSKFEWARAVMKIEILESYQTT
;
A
#
# COMPACT_ATOMS: atom_id res chain seq x y z
N MET A 1 15.18 -1.94 -4.40
CA MET A 1 14.13 -1.29 -3.59
C MET A 1 13.34 -2.25 -2.70
N LYS A 2 13.02 -3.47 -3.17
CA LYS A 2 12.27 -4.51 -2.40
C LYS A 2 12.67 -4.64 -0.92
N LYS A 3 13.97 -4.88 -0.63
CA LYS A 3 14.49 -4.99 0.74
C LYS A 3 14.23 -3.73 1.59
N LYS A 4 14.29 -2.54 0.99
CA LYS A 4 14.01 -1.29 1.70
C LYS A 4 12.52 -1.18 2.03
N ILE A 5 11.63 -1.50 1.08
CA ILE A 5 10.18 -1.56 1.34
C ILE A 5 9.89 -2.52 2.50
N GLU A 6 10.40 -3.75 2.42
CA GLU A 6 10.24 -4.76 3.48
C GLU A 6 10.79 -4.28 4.83
N SER A 7 11.95 -3.59 4.83
CA SER A 7 12.52 -3.03 6.05
C SER A 7 11.67 -1.91 6.66
N ILE A 8 11.10 -1.02 5.83
CA ILE A 8 10.21 0.05 6.31
C ILE A 8 8.95 -0.54 6.94
N LEU A 9 8.37 -1.59 6.34
CA LEU A 9 7.15 -2.23 6.84
C LEU A 9 7.32 -2.91 8.22
N ASN A 10 8.56 -3.15 8.66
CA ASN A 10 8.84 -3.64 10.03
C ASN A 10 8.72 -2.55 11.11
N TYR A 11 8.57 -1.28 10.71
CA TYR A 11 8.36 -0.16 11.62
C TYR A 11 6.97 0.41 11.41
N GLU A 12 6.30 0.75 12.51
CA GLU A 12 4.96 1.33 12.43
C GLU A 12 4.99 2.69 11.72
N GLY A 13 3.97 2.93 10.91
CA GLY A 13 3.86 4.13 10.09
C GLY A 13 2.59 4.13 9.27
N VAL A 14 2.21 5.31 8.79
CA VAL A 14 1.09 5.45 7.87
C VAL A 14 1.51 4.92 6.50
N PHE A 15 0.71 4.01 5.97
CA PHE A 15 0.81 3.53 4.60
C PHE A 15 -0.27 4.24 3.77
N SER A 16 0.15 5.18 2.93
CA SER A 16 -0.77 6.01 2.14
C SER A 16 -0.87 5.51 0.71
N VAL A 17 -2.09 5.43 0.19
CA VAL A 17 -2.39 5.08 -1.21
C VAL A 17 -3.13 6.24 -1.86
N VAL A 18 -2.54 6.79 -2.91
CA VAL A 18 -3.09 7.89 -3.71
C VAL A 18 -3.49 7.35 -5.07
N ALA A 19 -4.73 7.61 -5.47
CA ALA A 19 -5.26 7.32 -6.80
C ALA A 19 -5.74 8.60 -7.49
N LYS A 20 -6.02 8.49 -8.78
CA LYS A 20 -6.75 9.52 -9.49
C LYS A 20 -8.16 9.64 -8.89
N GLY A 21 -8.55 10.84 -8.46
CA GLY A 21 -9.94 11.16 -8.14
C GLY A 21 -10.58 12.00 -9.25
N ASP A 22 -11.88 12.22 -9.15
CA ASP A 22 -12.67 12.86 -10.21
C ASP A 22 -12.28 14.33 -10.44
N GLU A 23 -12.08 15.08 -9.35
CA GLU A 23 -11.65 16.50 -9.40
C GLU A 23 -10.22 16.71 -8.87
N PHE A 24 -9.83 15.94 -7.84
CA PHE A 24 -8.53 16.00 -7.18
C PHE A 24 -8.11 14.58 -6.76
N PRO A 25 -6.81 14.27 -6.60
CA PRO A 25 -6.37 12.95 -6.16
C PRO A 25 -7.11 12.46 -4.91
N HIS A 26 -7.54 11.20 -4.95
CA HIS A 26 -8.14 10.54 -3.81
C HIS A 26 -7.07 9.80 -3.03
N ILE A 27 -7.08 9.94 -1.70
CA ILE A 27 -6.11 9.30 -0.81
C ILE A 27 -6.84 8.49 0.26
N VAL A 28 -6.34 7.29 0.51
CA VAL A 28 -6.71 6.46 1.67
C VAL A 28 -5.45 6.00 2.40
N ASN A 29 -5.63 5.55 3.64
CA ASN A 29 -4.53 5.16 4.49
C ASN A 29 -4.79 3.80 5.15
N THR A 30 -3.71 3.13 5.50
CA THR A 30 -3.64 2.00 6.43
C THR A 30 -2.36 2.12 7.25
N TRP A 31 -1.99 1.07 7.98
CA TRP A 31 -0.78 0.99 8.78
C TRP A 31 0.25 0.07 8.12
N ASN A 32 1.54 0.40 8.25
CA ASN A 32 2.63 -0.46 7.79
C ASN A 32 2.49 -1.88 8.36
N SER A 33 2.14 -1.98 9.65
CA SER A 33 1.93 -3.26 10.35
C SER A 33 0.76 -4.09 9.81
N TYR A 34 -0.13 -3.50 9.01
CA TYR A 34 -1.27 -4.20 8.40
C TYR A 34 -0.94 -4.76 7.02
N VAL A 35 0.17 -4.33 6.43
CA VAL A 35 0.55 -4.72 5.07
C VAL A 35 1.23 -6.08 5.05
N ILE A 36 0.74 -6.97 4.20
CA ILE A 36 1.45 -8.19 3.85
C ILE A 36 2.24 -7.90 2.57
N PHE A 37 3.57 -7.96 2.66
CA PHE A 37 4.46 -7.87 1.49
C PHE A 37 5.00 -9.26 1.15
N LYS A 38 4.62 -9.79 -0.01
CA LYS A 38 4.99 -11.16 -0.43
C LYS A 38 5.17 -11.20 -1.94
N ASN A 39 6.18 -11.91 -2.43
CA ASN A 39 6.44 -12.09 -3.87
C ASN A 39 6.53 -10.76 -4.65
N ASN A 40 6.97 -9.68 -4.01
CA ASN A 40 7.02 -8.33 -4.59
C ASN A 40 5.64 -7.71 -4.90
N GLU A 41 4.61 -8.20 -4.24
CA GLU A 41 3.25 -7.66 -4.24
C GLU A 41 2.89 -7.21 -2.83
N ILE A 42 2.02 -6.21 -2.76
CA ILE A 42 1.55 -5.61 -1.51
C ILE A 42 0.07 -5.97 -1.37
N PHE A 43 -0.32 -6.44 -0.19
CA PHE A 43 -1.70 -6.75 0.14
C PHE A 43 -2.12 -5.95 1.37
N VAL A 44 -3.19 -5.17 1.21
CA VAL A 44 -3.73 -4.28 2.24
C VAL A 44 -5.14 -4.74 2.62
N PRO A 45 -5.47 -4.94 3.90
CA PRO A 45 -6.83 -5.27 4.32
C PRO A 45 -7.78 -4.10 4.08
N VAL A 46 -8.98 -4.38 3.56
CA VAL A 46 -9.99 -3.36 3.23
C VAL A 46 -11.26 -3.61 4.03
N ALA A 47 -11.63 -2.67 4.91
CA ALA A 47 -12.99 -2.58 5.48
C ALA A 47 -13.88 -1.65 4.65
N GLY A 48 -13.40 -0.42 4.45
CA GLY A 48 -14.09 0.64 3.70
C GLY A 48 -13.52 0.79 2.30
N MET A 49 -12.95 1.96 2.00
CA MET A 49 -12.32 2.28 0.71
C MET A 49 -13.25 2.16 -0.50
N PHE A 50 -14.57 2.30 -0.33
CA PHE A 50 -15.53 2.19 -1.45
C PHE A 50 -15.28 3.23 -2.55
N LYS A 51 -14.97 4.48 -2.20
CA LYS A 51 -14.63 5.52 -3.18
C LYS A 51 -13.31 5.21 -3.90
N MET A 52 -12.32 4.69 -3.19
CA MET A 52 -11.08 4.22 -3.81
C MET A 52 -11.35 3.04 -4.76
N GLU A 53 -12.18 2.09 -4.37
CA GLU A 53 -12.60 0.97 -5.23
C GLU A 53 -13.28 1.46 -6.51
N GLU A 54 -14.12 2.50 -6.43
CA GLU A 54 -14.71 3.13 -7.59
C GLU A 54 -13.66 3.82 -8.48
N SER A 55 -12.75 4.62 -7.87
CA SER A 55 -11.65 5.27 -8.59
C SER A 55 -10.79 4.26 -9.37
N LEU A 56 -10.47 3.13 -8.74
CA LEU A 56 -9.63 2.08 -9.33
C LEU A 56 -10.29 1.33 -10.51
N LYS A 57 -11.63 1.37 -10.65
CA LYS A 57 -12.32 0.84 -11.83
C LYS A 57 -12.04 1.66 -13.09
N ASN A 58 -11.86 2.97 -12.93
CA ASN A 58 -11.60 3.90 -14.03
C ASN A 58 -10.11 3.98 -14.37
N ASP A 59 -9.26 4.06 -13.35
CA ASP A 59 -7.81 4.09 -13.48
C ASP A 59 -7.18 3.43 -12.25
N ASN A 60 -6.60 2.25 -12.46
CA ASN A 60 -6.02 1.47 -11.37
C ASN A 60 -4.59 1.90 -10.99
N LYS A 61 -4.04 2.94 -11.61
CA LYS A 61 -2.71 3.45 -11.29
C LYS A 61 -2.73 4.19 -9.95
N VAL A 62 -1.82 3.80 -9.07
CA VAL A 62 -1.67 4.40 -7.74
C VAL A 62 -0.25 4.84 -7.46
N ILE A 63 -0.12 5.81 -6.56
CA ILE A 63 1.12 6.16 -5.87
C ILE A 63 0.95 5.73 -4.41
N VAL A 64 1.87 4.91 -3.93
CA VAL A 64 1.98 4.58 -2.51
C VAL A 64 3.16 5.33 -1.92
N VAL A 65 2.98 5.87 -0.71
CA VAL A 65 4.06 6.50 0.07
C VAL A 65 4.12 5.84 1.43
N ILE A 66 5.32 5.40 1.81
CA ILE A 66 5.64 4.81 3.11
C ILE A 66 6.92 5.41 3.65
N GLY A 67 7.08 5.42 4.97
CA GLY A 67 8.30 5.89 5.60
C GLY A 67 8.45 5.46 7.05
N THR A 68 9.64 5.71 7.59
CA THR A 68 10.06 5.38 8.96
C THR A 68 11.22 6.30 9.36
N LYS A 69 11.26 6.73 10.61
CA LYS A 69 12.39 7.51 11.17
C LYS A 69 13.55 6.61 11.63
N GLU A 70 13.29 5.30 11.72
CA GLU A 70 14.16 4.29 12.34
C GLU A 70 15.24 3.77 11.39
N LEU A 71 15.16 4.07 10.10
CA LEU A 71 16.13 3.64 9.09
C LEU A 71 16.93 4.80 8.49
N MET A 72 18.18 4.52 8.10
CA MET A 72 19.06 5.48 7.43
C MET A 72 18.54 5.81 6.02
N GLY A 73 18.25 7.08 5.80
CA GLY A 73 17.86 7.66 4.53
C GLY A 73 19.02 7.99 3.59
N LEU A 74 18.79 8.92 2.65
CA LEU A 74 19.84 9.40 1.73
C LEU A 74 20.76 10.43 2.41
N HIS A 75 20.23 11.19 3.37
CA HIS A 75 20.91 12.34 3.97
C HIS A 75 20.92 12.32 5.52
N GLY A 76 20.52 11.21 6.15
CA GLY A 76 20.42 11.08 7.60
C GLY A 76 19.37 10.07 8.02
N MET A 77 19.05 10.02 9.31
CA MET A 77 17.97 9.17 9.83
C MET A 77 16.62 9.60 9.24
N GLY A 78 15.81 8.62 8.84
CA GLY A 78 14.56 8.83 8.12
C GLY A 78 14.63 8.32 6.69
N MET A 79 13.84 7.30 6.38
CA MET A 79 13.71 6.75 5.03
C MET A 79 12.26 6.84 4.57
N GLY A 80 12.02 7.46 3.42
CA GLY A 80 10.74 7.46 2.71
C GLY A 80 10.86 6.80 1.34
N ILE A 81 9.83 6.07 0.93
CA ILE A 81 9.74 5.44 -0.40
C ILE A 81 8.42 5.82 -1.05
N LYS A 82 8.52 6.25 -2.31
CA LYS A 82 7.38 6.36 -3.23
C LYS A 82 7.37 5.13 -4.14
N ILE A 83 6.21 4.52 -4.30
CA ILE A 83 5.99 3.33 -5.14
C ILE A 83 4.90 3.71 -6.15
N ILE A 84 5.13 3.45 -7.44
CA ILE A 84 4.06 3.48 -8.45
C ILE A 84 3.62 2.04 -8.67
N GLY A 85 2.31 1.81 -8.65
CA GLY A 85 1.74 0.49 -8.85
C GLY A 85 0.38 0.49 -9.54
N LYS A 86 -0.16 -0.71 -9.73
CA LYS A 86 -1.56 -0.94 -10.09
C LYS A 86 -2.29 -1.58 -8.91
N ALA A 87 -3.40 -1.02 -8.48
CA ALA A 87 -4.17 -1.51 -7.34
C ALA A 87 -5.50 -2.13 -7.77
N PHE A 88 -5.86 -3.24 -7.11
CA PHE A 88 -7.10 -3.98 -7.33
C PHE A 88 -7.71 -4.33 -5.98
N ILE A 89 -8.98 -4.01 -5.76
CA ILE A 89 -9.72 -4.45 -4.57
C ILE A 89 -10.55 -5.67 -4.96
N GLN A 90 -10.29 -6.80 -4.30
CA GLN A 90 -10.85 -8.11 -4.66
C GLN A 90 -11.14 -8.94 -3.40
N ASN A 91 -12.05 -9.90 -3.50
CA ASN A 91 -12.40 -10.84 -2.42
C ASN A 91 -12.44 -12.30 -2.90
N ASP A 92 -11.99 -12.56 -4.11
CA ASP A 92 -12.01 -13.85 -4.81
C ASP A 92 -10.60 -14.38 -5.12
N ILE A 93 -9.60 -13.95 -4.34
CA ILE A 93 -8.20 -14.38 -4.46
C ILE A 93 -7.73 -15.05 -3.16
N LYS A 94 -6.72 -15.93 -3.26
CA LYS A 94 -6.20 -16.68 -2.08
C LYS A 94 -5.75 -15.74 -0.95
N GLU A 95 -5.14 -14.61 -1.29
CA GLU A 95 -4.62 -13.64 -0.33
C GLU A 95 -5.73 -12.94 0.47
N TYR A 96 -6.98 -12.97 0.00
CA TYR A 96 -8.12 -12.50 0.79
C TYR A 96 -8.32 -13.36 2.04
N GLU A 97 -8.21 -14.68 1.94
CA GLU A 97 -8.32 -15.59 3.09
C GLU A 97 -7.19 -15.37 4.10
N ASP A 98 -5.96 -15.23 3.59
CA ASP A 98 -4.78 -14.93 4.43
C ASP A 98 -4.96 -13.59 5.17
N ILE A 99 -5.58 -12.59 4.53
CA ILE A 99 -5.93 -11.29 5.14
C ILE A 99 -7.08 -11.42 6.15
N LYS A 100 -8.16 -12.11 5.79
CA LYS A 100 -9.38 -12.27 6.61
C LYS A 100 -9.08 -12.98 7.92
N SER A 101 -8.19 -13.97 7.90
CA SER A 101 -7.74 -14.69 9.10
C SER A 101 -6.97 -13.80 10.09
N LYS A 102 -6.29 -12.76 9.62
CA LYS A 102 -5.58 -11.78 10.46
C LYS A 102 -6.44 -10.58 10.82
N PHE A 103 -7.34 -10.20 9.93
CA PHE A 103 -8.19 -9.02 10.00
C PHE A 103 -9.63 -9.43 9.74
N GLU A 104 -10.32 -9.95 10.76
CA GLU A 104 -11.69 -10.46 10.63
C GLU A 104 -12.69 -9.42 10.10
N TRP A 105 -12.40 -8.13 10.28
CA TRP A 105 -13.18 -7.01 9.78
C TRP A 105 -13.00 -6.73 8.27
N ALA A 106 -11.98 -7.30 7.62
CA ALA A 106 -11.72 -7.03 6.20
C ALA A 106 -12.84 -7.64 5.33
N ARG A 107 -13.44 -6.83 4.46
CA ARG A 107 -14.42 -7.28 3.44
C ARG A 107 -13.76 -7.69 2.13
N ALA A 108 -12.54 -7.23 1.91
CA ALA A 108 -11.75 -7.43 0.70
C ALA A 108 -10.26 -7.22 1.00
N VAL A 109 -9.41 -7.51 0.01
CA VAL A 109 -7.99 -7.17 0.00
C VAL A 109 -7.71 -6.24 -1.18
N MET A 110 -6.92 -5.20 -0.93
CA MET A 110 -6.31 -4.41 -2.00
C MET A 110 -4.96 -5.02 -2.35
N LYS A 111 -4.85 -5.63 -3.53
CA LYS A 111 -3.60 -6.09 -4.14
C LYS A 111 -2.97 -4.92 -4.89
N ILE A 112 -1.70 -4.61 -4.63
CA ILE A 112 -0.92 -3.61 -5.36
C ILE A 112 0.29 -4.27 -6.02
N GLU A 113 0.30 -4.22 -7.35
CA GLU A 113 1.39 -4.67 -8.20
C GLU A 113 2.40 -3.52 -8.37
N ILE A 114 3.64 -3.75 -7.95
CA ILE A 114 4.69 -2.72 -8.00
C ILE A 114 5.22 -2.59 -9.44
N LEU A 115 5.09 -1.40 -10.02
CA LEU A 115 5.71 -1.04 -11.31
C LEU A 115 7.09 -0.42 -11.10
N GLU A 116 7.17 0.59 -10.24
CA GLU A 116 8.39 1.33 -9.95
C GLU A 116 8.45 1.69 -8.46
N SER A 117 9.66 1.87 -7.94
CA SER A 117 9.84 2.36 -6.57
C SER A 117 11.17 3.08 -6.41
N TYR A 118 11.14 4.16 -5.65
CA TYR A 118 12.27 5.06 -5.42
C TYR A 118 12.24 5.57 -3.99
N GLN A 119 13.42 5.62 -3.38
CA GLN A 119 13.59 6.34 -2.12
C GLN A 119 13.55 7.83 -2.43
N THR A 120 12.71 8.58 -1.72
CA THR A 120 12.57 10.02 -1.92
C THR A 120 13.64 10.77 -1.13
N THR A 121 14.12 11.89 -1.68
CA THR A 121 15.03 12.85 -1.03
C THR A 121 14.28 13.71 -0.04
#